data_AF-A0A7V4Y2X0-F1
#
_entry.id   AF-A0A7V4Y2X0-F1
#
_cell.length_a   1.000
_cell.length_b   1.000
_cell.length_c   1.000
_cell.angle_alpha   90.00
_cell.angle_beta   90.00
_cell.angle_gamma   90.00
#
_symmetry.space_group_name_H-M   'P 1'
#
loop_
_entity.id
_entity.type
_entity.pdbx_description
1 polymer ?
#
loop_
_entity_poly.entity_id
_entity_poly.type
_entity_poly.pdbx_seq_one_letter_code
_entity_poly.pdbx_strand_id
1 'polypeptide(L)'
;MIDSLGPAEAPVSEHPDEYDQTTESNHEDYAGSIFHASSPDFVAFSMVNPAFEGYPFTALGFNYNSMIVIITDLDGTLLGADYSWRTALPAIAELKRLAMPLVLCTSKTRAEVELICSELNHHDPFIVENGGALYVPEGYFPWDFNTPVHRAGYGVIEFGTPYLELVRSLQRAAQESNCRVRGFYQMSAEEISRCCGLPLKTARLAKQREYDEPFRILQGDPQELMAAIAREKKRCVRGGNFYHILSSNDKAHCVNLLIHYYRTAYEHVITVGLGNGLNDVNFLKLVDLPLVLESPDSGRIMSEIPRARLCRGGGPEAWNKAVLQIVASHSKLERPGAATPSASGADFISDSLQNE
;
A
#
# COMPACT_ATOMS: atom_id res chain seq x y z
N MET A 1 45.97 43.47 36.80
CA MET A 1 45.23 44.70 36.45
C MET A 1 43.89 44.19 35.92
N ILE A 2 42.80 44.21 36.70
CA ILE A 2 42.02 45.41 37.12
C ILE A 2 41.29 46.00 35.87
N ASP A 3 39.98 46.22 35.76
CA ASP A 3 38.74 45.85 36.51
C ASP A 3 37.50 46.34 35.68
N SER A 4 36.19 46.13 35.96
CA SER A 4 35.42 45.36 36.98
C SER A 4 33.93 45.18 36.57
N LEU A 5 33.32 44.03 36.94
CA LEU A 5 31.98 43.84 37.55
C LEU A 5 30.74 44.73 37.17
N GLY A 6 29.70 44.10 36.59
CA GLY A 6 28.25 44.13 36.96
C GLY A 6 27.46 45.45 37.19
N PRO A 7 26.21 45.40 37.70
CA PRO A 7 25.34 44.23 37.99
C PRO A 7 23.92 44.31 37.36
N ALA A 8 22.98 43.52 37.89
CA ALA A 8 21.60 43.28 37.39
C ALA A 8 20.54 44.28 37.89
N GLU A 9 19.32 44.24 37.32
CA GLU A 9 18.08 44.50 38.07
C GLU A 9 16.80 43.95 37.39
N ALA A 10 15.95 43.33 38.21
CA ALA A 10 14.51 43.07 38.05
C ALA A 10 13.95 43.00 39.49
N PRO A 11 12.72 43.46 39.81
CA PRO A 11 11.57 42.53 39.86
C PRO A 11 10.18 43.24 39.68
N VAL A 12 9.13 42.67 40.31
CA VAL A 12 7.71 43.11 40.44
C VAL A 12 6.86 42.77 39.20
N SER A 13 6.03 41.72 39.12
CA SER A 13 5.04 41.05 40.01
C SER A 13 3.64 41.68 40.03
N GLU A 14 2.63 40.94 39.55
CA GLU A 14 1.37 40.68 40.28
C GLU A 14 0.50 39.61 39.55
N HIS A 15 0.10 38.59 40.31
CA HIS A 15 -1.02 37.64 40.10
C HIS A 15 -2.16 38.06 41.07
N PRO A 16 -3.34 37.40 41.15
CA PRO A 16 -3.91 36.31 40.35
C PRO A 16 -5.32 36.62 39.81
N ASP A 17 -6.00 35.62 39.23
CA ASP A 17 -7.42 35.36 39.55
C ASP A 17 -7.67 33.85 39.46
N GLU A 18 -8.20 33.26 40.54
CA GLU A 18 -8.63 31.86 40.65
C GLU A 18 -10.15 31.78 40.50
N TYR A 19 -10.68 30.69 39.94
CA TYR A 19 -12.03 30.20 40.25
C TYR A 19 -12.12 28.66 40.09
N ASP A 20 -12.12 27.97 41.23
CA ASP A 20 -13.16 27.05 41.73
C ASP A 20 -14.26 26.53 40.74
N GLN A 21 -14.85 25.33 40.88
CA GLN A 21 -14.54 24.11 41.66
C GLN A 21 -15.53 22.98 41.27
N THR A 22 -15.17 21.72 41.61
CA THR A 22 -16.06 20.59 42.00
C THR A 22 -17.11 19.93 41.07
N THR A 23 -17.28 18.63 41.40
CA THR A 23 -18.42 17.70 41.23
C THR A 23 -18.43 16.80 40.00
N GLU A 24 -18.70 15.49 40.10
CA GLU A 24 -18.66 14.50 41.18
C GLU A 24 -18.83 13.11 40.51
N SER A 25 -18.61 12.04 41.25
CA SER A 25 -18.78 10.66 40.75
C SER A 25 -20.24 10.24 40.59
N ASN A 26 -20.51 9.29 39.69
CA ASN A 26 -21.48 8.23 39.98
C ASN A 26 -21.06 6.89 39.37
N HIS A 27 -20.95 5.88 40.23
CA HIS A 27 -20.95 4.46 39.86
C HIS A 27 -22.41 3.99 39.78
N GLU A 28 -22.78 3.27 38.72
CA GLU A 28 -23.81 2.23 38.82
C GLU A 28 -23.39 1.00 38.00
N ASP A 29 -23.54 -0.17 38.61
CA ASP A 29 -23.25 -1.47 38.00
C ASP A 29 -24.36 -1.88 37.03
N TYR A 30 -23.99 -2.46 35.88
CA TYR A 30 -24.88 -3.36 35.15
C TYR A 30 -24.13 -4.57 34.61
N ALA A 31 -24.33 -5.71 35.28
CA ALA A 31 -23.80 -6.99 34.83
C ALA A 31 -24.72 -7.63 33.78
N GLY A 32 -24.11 -8.19 32.72
CA GLY A 32 -24.71 -9.27 31.95
C GLY A 32 -25.55 -8.88 30.74
N SER A 33 -24.91 -8.68 29.59
CA SER A 33 -25.48 -9.11 28.30
C SER A 33 -24.37 -9.50 27.32
N ILE A 34 -24.61 -10.57 26.57
CA ILE A 34 -23.68 -11.13 25.60
C ILE A 34 -23.77 -10.30 24.32
N PHE A 35 -22.71 -9.58 23.97
CA PHE A 35 -22.64 -8.81 22.72
C PHE A 35 -21.67 -9.45 21.71
N HIS A 36 -22.20 -9.77 20.53
CA HIS A 36 -21.39 -9.98 19.33
C HIS A 36 -20.62 -8.69 19.01
N ALA A 37 -19.31 -8.79 18.81
CA ALA A 37 -18.47 -7.64 18.48
C ALA A 37 -18.72 -7.16 17.05
N SER A 38 -19.55 -6.12 16.93
CA SER A 38 -19.60 -5.23 15.77
C SER A 38 -18.23 -4.59 15.53
N SER A 39 -17.85 -4.36 14.27
CA SER A 39 -16.69 -3.51 13.94
C SER A 39 -16.93 -2.07 14.43
N PRO A 40 -15.97 -1.43 15.12
CA PRO A 40 -16.11 -0.03 15.54
C PRO A 40 -16.07 0.94 14.34
N ASP A 41 -17.19 1.60 14.10
CA ASP A 41 -17.38 2.96 13.56
C ASP A 41 -16.48 3.45 12.40
N PHE A 42 -16.75 2.86 11.23
CA PHE A 42 -16.39 3.35 9.89
C PHE A 42 -16.73 4.84 9.63
N VAL A 43 -17.70 5.42 10.35
CA VAL A 43 -18.17 6.81 10.14
C VAL A 43 -17.23 7.85 10.74
N ALA A 44 -16.59 7.57 11.88
CA ALA A 44 -15.80 8.57 12.60
C ALA A 44 -14.53 9.01 11.85
N PHE A 45 -13.96 8.13 11.02
CA PHE A 45 -12.71 8.40 10.29
C PHE A 45 -12.91 9.25 9.02
N SER A 46 -14.13 9.31 8.47
CA SER A 46 -14.43 10.08 7.24
C SER A 46 -14.50 11.60 7.47
N MET A 47 -14.81 12.03 8.71
CA MET A 47 -15.05 13.45 9.04
C MET A 47 -13.78 14.27 9.36
N VAL A 48 -12.58 13.68 9.29
CA VAL A 48 -11.32 14.32 9.71
C VAL A 48 -10.20 14.30 8.66
N ASN A 49 -10.44 13.79 7.45
CA ASN A 49 -9.46 13.79 6.38
C ASN A 49 -9.88 14.72 5.22
N PRO A 50 -9.18 15.86 4.98
CA PRO A 50 -9.49 16.81 3.92
C PRO A 50 -9.50 16.21 2.51
N ALA A 51 -8.84 15.07 2.30
CA ALA A 51 -8.79 14.38 1.00
C ALA A 51 -10.16 13.86 0.51
N PHE A 52 -11.22 13.93 1.33
CA PHE A 52 -12.59 13.56 0.98
C PHE A 52 -13.55 14.76 0.90
N GLU A 53 -13.10 15.97 1.21
CA GLU A 53 -13.94 17.16 1.25
C GLU A 53 -14.20 17.71 -0.17
N GLY A 54 -15.48 17.70 -0.60
CA GLY A 54 -15.91 18.33 -1.85
C GLY A 54 -16.09 17.44 -3.09
N TYR A 55 -16.01 16.11 -2.98
CA TYR A 55 -16.25 15.21 -4.13
C TYR A 55 -17.75 15.08 -4.49
N PRO A 56 -18.19 15.47 -5.72
CA PRO A 56 -19.59 15.36 -6.12
C PRO A 56 -19.96 13.94 -6.56
N PHE A 57 -21.02 13.39 -5.96
CA PHE A 57 -21.53 12.05 -6.27
C PHE A 57 -22.52 12.08 -7.45
N THR A 58 -22.03 12.04 -8.68
CA THR A 58 -22.86 11.88 -9.89
C THR A 58 -22.28 10.83 -10.83
N ALA A 59 -22.78 9.60 -10.75
CA ALA A 59 -22.47 8.54 -11.68
C ALA A 59 -23.09 8.84 -13.06
N LEU A 60 -22.25 9.14 -14.05
CA LEU A 60 -22.63 9.15 -15.47
C LEU A 60 -22.26 7.80 -16.07
N GLY A 61 -23.23 7.14 -16.69
CA GLY A 61 -23.15 5.72 -17.05
C GLY A 61 -22.10 5.41 -18.12
N PHE A 62 -21.03 4.72 -17.71
CA PHE A 62 -20.16 3.97 -18.61
C PHE A 62 -20.59 2.49 -18.59
N ASN A 63 -21.04 2.01 -19.74
CA ASN A 63 -21.67 0.69 -19.87
C ASN A 63 -20.62 -0.34 -20.33
N TYR A 64 -19.94 -0.98 -19.37
CA TYR A 64 -18.94 -2.03 -19.62
C TYR A 64 -18.99 -3.13 -18.55
N ASN A 65 -18.72 -4.38 -18.97
CA ASN A 65 -18.66 -5.58 -18.14
C ASN A 65 -17.76 -5.43 -16.90
N SER A 66 -18.00 -6.30 -15.91
CA SER A 66 -17.24 -6.44 -14.67
C SER A 66 -15.72 -6.29 -14.83
N MET A 67 -15.17 -5.17 -14.36
CA MET A 67 -13.74 -4.89 -14.39
C MET A 67 -12.99 -5.68 -13.30
N ILE A 68 -11.83 -6.24 -13.67
CA ILE A 68 -10.88 -6.81 -12.70
C ILE A 68 -9.68 -5.87 -12.58
N VAL A 69 -9.43 -5.39 -11.36
CA VAL A 69 -8.28 -4.56 -11.00
C VAL A 69 -7.28 -5.42 -10.24
N ILE A 70 -6.06 -5.54 -10.76
CA ILE A 70 -4.94 -6.22 -10.10
C ILE A 70 -4.17 -5.18 -9.29
N ILE A 71 -3.96 -5.43 -7.99
CA ILE A 71 -3.15 -4.60 -7.09
C ILE A 71 -2.02 -5.47 -6.57
N THR A 72 -0.76 -5.12 -6.84
CA THR A 72 0.38 -5.99 -6.53
C THR A 72 1.48 -5.27 -5.78
N ASP A 73 2.03 -5.93 -4.76
CA ASP A 73 3.38 -5.60 -4.30
C ASP A 73 4.44 -5.96 -5.34
N LEU A 74 5.65 -5.42 -5.16
CA LEU A 74 6.82 -5.66 -6.00
C LEU A 74 7.80 -6.68 -5.40
N ASP A 75 8.33 -6.50 -4.19
CA ASP A 75 9.52 -7.21 -3.72
C ASP A 75 9.26 -8.66 -3.33
N GLY A 76 9.79 -9.62 -4.10
CA GLY A 76 9.43 -11.04 -3.94
C GLY A 76 7.98 -11.33 -4.33
N THR A 77 7.33 -10.39 -5.00
CA THR A 77 5.97 -10.49 -5.54
C THR A 77 6.02 -10.41 -7.07
N LEU A 78 5.94 -9.22 -7.67
CA LEU A 78 6.15 -9.03 -9.11
C LEU A 78 7.65 -9.07 -9.51
N LEU A 79 8.55 -8.80 -8.57
CA LEU A 79 10.00 -8.80 -8.75
C LEU A 79 10.63 -10.02 -8.06
N GLY A 80 11.51 -10.72 -8.77
CA GLY A 80 12.40 -11.72 -8.20
C GLY A 80 13.51 -11.12 -7.35
N ALA A 81 14.29 -11.97 -6.68
CA ALA A 81 15.46 -11.55 -5.90
C ALA A 81 16.58 -10.93 -6.76
N ASP A 82 16.56 -11.19 -8.07
CA ASP A 82 17.39 -10.57 -9.10
C ASP A 82 16.83 -9.22 -9.63
N TYR A 83 15.77 -8.70 -9.00
CA TYR A 83 15.03 -7.50 -9.39
C TYR A 83 14.36 -7.61 -10.78
N SER A 84 14.13 -8.83 -11.27
CA SER A 84 13.53 -9.11 -12.58
C SER A 84 12.05 -9.47 -12.46
N TRP A 85 11.26 -9.03 -13.45
CA TRP A 85 9.87 -9.45 -13.69
C TRP A 85 9.72 -10.28 -14.97
N ARG A 86 10.82 -10.79 -15.55
CA ARG A 86 10.80 -11.43 -16.88
C ARG A 86 9.87 -12.64 -16.96
N THR A 87 9.70 -13.39 -15.88
CA THR A 87 8.80 -14.55 -15.79
C THR A 87 7.34 -14.16 -15.59
N ALA A 88 7.05 -12.90 -15.23
CA ALA A 88 5.72 -12.30 -15.15
C ALA A 88 5.23 -11.68 -16.47
N LEU A 89 6.11 -11.51 -17.46
CA LEU A 89 5.75 -10.90 -18.76
C LEU A 89 4.54 -11.53 -19.47
N PRO A 90 4.31 -12.86 -19.47
CA PRO A 90 3.12 -13.44 -20.09
C PRO A 90 1.80 -12.96 -19.45
N ALA A 91 1.73 -12.92 -18.12
CA ALA A 91 0.59 -12.38 -17.40
C ALA A 91 0.41 -10.88 -17.62
N ILE A 92 1.49 -10.09 -17.59
CA ILE A 92 1.43 -8.64 -17.87
C ILE A 92 0.91 -8.37 -19.29
N ALA A 93 1.34 -9.17 -20.28
CA ALA A 93 0.87 -9.04 -21.66
C ALA A 93 -0.63 -9.32 -21.78
N GLU A 94 -1.15 -10.35 -21.10
CA GLU A 94 -2.58 -10.66 -21.09
C GLU A 94 -3.42 -9.60 -20.36
N LEU A 95 -2.94 -9.04 -19.23
CA LEU A 95 -3.61 -7.92 -18.56
C LEU A 95 -3.77 -6.72 -19.51
N LYS A 96 -2.69 -6.34 -20.20
CA LYS A 96 -2.72 -5.26 -21.21
C LYS A 96 -3.65 -5.59 -22.38
N ARG A 97 -3.63 -6.82 -22.89
CA ARG A 97 -4.49 -7.27 -24.00
C ARG A 97 -5.98 -7.20 -23.65
N LEU A 98 -6.33 -7.30 -22.36
CA LEU A 98 -7.68 -7.24 -21.84
C LEU A 98 -8.04 -5.88 -21.20
N ALA A 99 -7.14 -4.89 -21.25
CA ALA A 99 -7.29 -3.62 -20.54
C ALA A 99 -7.63 -3.77 -19.04
N MET A 100 -7.08 -4.81 -18.39
CA MET A 100 -7.18 -5.01 -16.94
C MET A 100 -6.12 -4.18 -16.21
N PRO A 101 -6.48 -3.23 -15.34
CA PRO A 101 -5.51 -2.38 -14.65
C PRO A 101 -4.56 -3.16 -13.73
N LEU A 102 -3.29 -2.76 -13.71
CA LEU A 102 -2.24 -3.33 -12.85
C LEU A 102 -1.64 -2.28 -11.89
N VAL A 103 -2.28 -2.05 -10.76
CA VAL A 103 -1.80 -1.10 -9.75
C VAL A 103 -0.55 -1.64 -9.04
N LEU A 104 0.57 -0.93 -9.13
CA LEU A 104 1.79 -1.25 -8.38
C LEU A 104 1.74 -0.62 -6.98
N CYS A 105 1.96 -1.39 -5.92
CA CYS A 105 1.76 -0.94 -4.54
C CYS A 105 2.89 -1.39 -3.60
N THR A 106 3.88 -0.53 -3.36
CA THR A 106 5.23 -0.94 -2.93
C THR A 106 5.83 -0.09 -1.80
N SER A 107 6.91 -0.59 -1.21
CA SER A 107 7.84 0.12 -0.31
C SER A 107 8.92 0.93 -1.06
N LYS A 108 9.06 0.73 -2.38
CA LYS A 108 10.02 1.44 -3.23
C LYS A 108 9.71 2.92 -3.38
N THR A 109 10.72 3.69 -3.76
CA THR A 109 10.59 5.12 -4.08
C THR A 109 9.85 5.34 -5.39
N ARG A 110 9.33 6.56 -5.59
CA ARG A 110 8.85 6.99 -6.92
C ARG A 110 9.91 6.80 -8.01
N ALA A 111 11.16 7.16 -7.74
CA ALA A 111 12.24 7.09 -8.73
C ALA A 111 12.54 5.64 -9.19
N GLU A 112 12.36 4.64 -8.31
CA GLU A 112 12.42 3.23 -8.70
C GLU A 112 11.20 2.80 -9.51
N VAL A 113 10.00 3.22 -9.09
CA VAL A 113 8.74 2.84 -9.76
C VAL A 113 8.63 3.47 -11.15
N GLU A 114 9.00 4.74 -11.33
CA GLU A 114 9.05 5.42 -12.64
C GLU A 114 9.96 4.68 -13.64
N LEU A 115 11.08 4.12 -13.19
CA LEU A 115 11.94 3.28 -14.03
C LEU A 115 11.23 1.99 -14.44
N ILE A 116 10.60 1.29 -13.50
CA ILE A 116 9.82 0.07 -13.76
C ILE A 116 8.67 0.37 -14.73
N CYS A 117 7.95 1.48 -14.54
CA CYS A 117 6.85 1.89 -15.41
C CYS A 117 7.33 2.16 -16.84
N SER A 118 8.47 2.84 -16.99
CA SER A 118 9.10 3.10 -18.29
C SER A 118 9.55 1.82 -18.98
N GLU A 119 10.26 0.93 -18.27
CA GLU A 119 10.75 -0.34 -18.82
C GLU A 119 9.61 -1.33 -19.14
N LEU A 120 8.47 -1.24 -18.44
CA LEU A 120 7.26 -2.00 -18.74
C LEU A 120 6.32 -1.35 -19.77
N ASN A 121 6.52 -0.08 -20.16
CA ASN A 121 5.51 0.74 -20.84
C ASN A 121 4.14 0.66 -20.13
N HIS A 122 4.14 1.03 -18.84
CA HIS A 122 3.02 0.88 -17.92
C HIS A 122 2.46 2.25 -17.52
N HIS A 123 1.13 2.35 -17.51
CA HIS A 123 0.38 3.61 -17.41
C HIS A 123 -0.82 3.50 -16.45
N ASP A 124 -0.80 2.57 -15.50
CA ASP A 124 -1.82 2.51 -14.43
C ASP A 124 -1.32 3.24 -13.17
N PRO A 125 -2.21 3.59 -12.23
CA PRO A 125 -1.84 4.21 -10.95
C PRO A 125 -0.87 3.36 -10.12
N PHE A 126 -0.02 4.01 -9.33
CA PHE A 126 0.92 3.34 -8.43
C PHE A 126 1.05 4.02 -7.07
N ILE A 127 1.48 3.25 -6.08
CA ILE A 127 1.56 3.63 -4.66
C ILE A 127 2.99 3.35 -4.17
N VAL A 128 3.63 4.38 -3.62
CA VAL A 128 5.05 4.36 -3.22
C VAL A 128 5.24 4.37 -1.71
N GLU A 129 6.44 3.98 -1.25
CA GLU A 129 6.92 4.16 0.13
C GLU A 129 5.92 3.73 1.21
N ASN A 130 5.34 2.54 1.01
CA ASN A 130 4.32 1.90 1.86
C ASN A 130 3.04 2.75 2.04
N GLY A 131 2.58 3.42 0.98
CA GLY A 131 1.44 4.34 1.06
C GLY A 131 1.82 5.73 1.54
N GLY A 132 3.03 6.19 1.20
CA GLY A 132 3.44 7.58 1.38
C GLY A 132 2.74 8.52 0.38
N ALA A 133 2.54 8.07 -0.85
CA ALA A 133 1.71 8.76 -1.84
C ALA A 133 1.09 7.79 -2.86
N LEU A 134 -0.08 8.19 -3.37
CA LEU A 134 -0.73 7.61 -4.54
C LEU A 134 -0.48 8.53 -5.75
N TYR A 135 -0.02 7.95 -6.85
CA TYR A 135 0.19 8.61 -8.14
C TYR A 135 -0.83 8.06 -9.15
N VAL A 136 -1.64 8.95 -9.73
CA VAL A 136 -2.65 8.64 -10.75
C VAL A 136 -2.28 9.41 -12.02
N PRO A 137 -2.13 8.76 -13.19
CA PRO A 137 -1.84 9.47 -14.44
C PRO A 137 -2.93 10.49 -14.77
N GLU A 138 -2.54 11.65 -15.28
CA GLU A 138 -3.49 12.69 -15.68
C GLU A 138 -4.43 12.18 -16.78
N GLY A 139 -5.75 12.34 -16.57
CA GLY A 139 -6.78 11.81 -17.46
C GLY A 139 -7.01 10.29 -17.40
N TYR A 140 -6.46 9.56 -16.42
CA TYR A 140 -6.66 8.10 -16.29
C TYR A 140 -8.11 7.70 -16.01
N PHE A 141 -8.84 8.50 -15.22
CA PHE A 141 -10.27 8.33 -14.96
C PHE A 141 -11.07 9.46 -15.65
N PRO A 142 -12.38 9.27 -15.93
CA PRO A 142 -13.16 10.21 -16.75
C PRO A 142 -13.60 11.50 -16.02
N TRP A 143 -12.98 11.85 -14.90
CA TRP A 143 -13.20 13.09 -14.15
C TRP A 143 -11.86 13.62 -13.60
N ASP A 144 -11.79 14.92 -13.36
CA ASP A 144 -10.64 15.54 -12.71
C ASP A 144 -10.63 15.19 -11.22
N PHE A 145 -9.50 14.70 -10.73
CA PHE A 145 -9.27 14.57 -9.29
C PHE A 145 -8.96 15.93 -8.70
N ASN A 146 -9.49 16.20 -7.50
CA ASN A 146 -8.96 17.27 -6.67
C ASN A 146 -7.64 16.81 -6.03
N THR A 147 -6.62 16.56 -6.86
CA THR A 147 -5.26 16.22 -6.44
C THR A 147 -4.55 17.50 -6.00
N PRO A 148 -4.14 17.66 -4.73
CA PRO A 148 -3.51 18.88 -4.24
C PRO A 148 -2.18 19.21 -4.93
N VAL A 149 -1.57 18.21 -5.59
CA VAL A 149 -0.25 18.25 -6.19
C VAL A 149 -0.27 17.57 -7.56
N HIS A 150 0.37 18.20 -8.54
CA HIS A 150 0.63 17.62 -9.86
C HIS A 150 2.15 17.49 -10.06
N ARG A 151 2.63 16.31 -10.49
CA ARG A 151 4.06 16.06 -10.76
C ARG A 151 4.20 15.14 -11.98
N ALA A 152 4.99 15.56 -12.96
CA ALA A 152 5.44 14.72 -14.09
C ALA A 152 4.32 13.96 -14.86
N GLY A 153 3.13 14.55 -15.02
CA GLY A 153 1.99 13.92 -15.69
C GLY A 153 1.12 13.04 -14.78
N TYR A 154 1.31 13.13 -13.45
CA TYR A 154 0.48 12.49 -12.44
C TYR A 154 -0.21 13.52 -11.55
N GLY A 155 -1.49 13.31 -11.27
CA GLY A 155 -2.13 13.81 -10.07
C GLY A 155 -1.66 12.99 -8.86
N VAL A 156 -1.26 13.68 -7.79
CA VAL A 156 -0.60 13.08 -6.63
C VAL A 156 -1.39 13.36 -5.35
N ILE A 157 -1.58 12.32 -4.54
CA ILE A 157 -2.20 12.40 -3.22
C ILE A 157 -1.17 11.92 -2.19
N GLU A 158 -0.61 12.86 -1.43
CA GLU A 158 0.42 12.62 -0.41
C GLU A 158 -0.23 12.32 0.94
N PHE A 159 0.05 11.15 1.52
CA PHE A 159 -0.40 10.72 2.85
C PHE A 159 0.74 10.70 3.88
N GLY A 160 1.99 10.60 3.41
CA GLY A 160 3.18 10.50 4.23
C GLY A 160 3.75 11.86 4.62
N THR A 161 4.53 11.87 5.70
CA THR A 161 5.32 13.06 6.09
C THR A 161 6.48 13.26 5.12
N PRO A 162 6.78 14.49 4.66
CA PRO A 162 7.93 14.76 3.80
C PRO A 162 9.27 14.29 4.38
N TYR A 163 10.10 13.67 3.54
CA TYR A 163 11.37 13.03 3.88
C TYR A 163 12.28 13.82 4.84
N LEU A 164 12.48 15.11 4.60
CA LEU A 164 13.35 15.95 5.44
C LEU A 164 12.83 16.12 6.87
N GLU A 165 11.53 16.02 7.11
CA GLU A 165 10.98 16.01 8.47
C GLU A 165 11.23 14.67 9.16
N LEU A 166 11.08 13.54 8.46
CA LEU A 166 11.41 12.21 8.98
C LEU A 166 12.89 12.12 9.38
N VAL A 167 13.81 12.65 8.55
CA VAL A 167 15.23 12.76 8.88
C VAL A 167 15.46 13.59 10.15
N ARG A 168 14.79 14.75 10.30
CA ARG A 168 14.89 15.60 11.51
C ARG A 168 14.30 14.94 12.76
N SER A 169 13.20 14.19 12.65
CA SER A 169 12.64 13.44 13.77
C SER A 169 13.53 12.25 14.16
N LEU A 170 14.13 11.54 13.20
CA LEU A 170 15.10 10.49 13.48
C LEU A 170 16.35 11.03 14.18
N GLN A 171 16.85 12.20 13.77
CA GLN A 171 17.99 12.86 14.42
C GLN A 171 17.67 13.26 15.88
N ARG A 172 16.50 13.86 16.13
CA ARG A 172 16.06 14.23 17.48
C ARG A 172 15.86 13.00 18.36
N ALA A 173 15.15 11.98 17.87
CA ALA A 173 14.92 10.75 18.60
C ALA A 173 16.23 10.02 18.95
N ALA A 174 17.18 9.97 18.01
CA ALA A 174 18.50 9.38 18.23
C ALA A 174 19.34 10.14 19.28
N GLN A 175 19.27 11.48 19.29
CA GLN A 175 19.90 12.30 20.32
C GLN A 175 19.26 12.09 21.69
N GLU A 176 17.92 12.05 21.76
CA GLU A 176 17.16 11.85 22.99
C GLU A 176 17.43 10.47 23.62
N SER A 177 17.46 9.41 22.81
CA SER A 177 17.68 8.03 23.26
C SER A 177 19.16 7.62 23.33
N ASN A 178 20.10 8.57 23.24
CA ASN A 178 21.55 8.34 23.16
C ASN A 178 21.97 7.24 22.13
N CYS A 179 21.16 7.06 21.09
CA CYS A 179 21.37 6.01 20.09
C CYS A 179 22.14 6.54 18.89
N ARG A 180 23.13 5.77 18.43
CA ARG A 180 23.84 6.08 17.19
C ARG A 180 23.16 5.38 16.03
N VAL A 181 22.46 6.13 15.19
CA VAL A 181 21.84 5.63 13.96
C VAL A 181 22.66 6.00 12.72
N ARG A 182 22.47 5.26 11.62
CA ARG A 182 22.92 5.63 10.27
C ARG A 182 21.79 5.45 9.26
N GLY A 183 21.30 6.56 8.72
CA GLY A 183 20.22 6.59 7.72
C GLY A 183 20.72 6.57 6.27
N PHE A 184 19.85 6.21 5.33
CA PHE A 184 20.06 6.41 3.88
C PHE A 184 20.39 7.88 3.54
N TYR A 185 19.88 8.86 4.30
CA TYR A 185 20.27 10.26 4.11
C TYR A 185 21.79 10.47 4.23
N GLN A 186 22.46 9.68 5.08
CA GLN A 186 23.91 9.73 5.34
C GLN A 186 24.75 8.76 4.50
N MET A 187 24.13 7.77 3.86
CA MET A 187 24.86 6.75 3.07
C MET A 187 25.02 7.20 1.62
N SER A 188 26.21 7.01 1.06
CA SER A 188 26.43 7.07 -0.40
C SER A 188 25.63 5.98 -1.13
N ALA A 189 25.38 6.15 -2.44
CA ALA A 189 24.72 5.10 -3.22
C ALA A 189 25.58 3.83 -3.29
N GLU A 190 26.89 3.97 -3.22
CA GLU A 190 27.89 2.91 -3.17
C GLU A 190 27.91 2.18 -1.81
N GLU A 191 27.49 2.83 -0.71
CA GLU A 191 27.18 2.15 0.55
C GLU A 191 25.85 1.41 0.47
N ILE A 192 24.78 2.06 -0.02
CA ILE A 192 23.44 1.45 -0.17
C ILE A 192 23.51 0.21 -1.07
N SER A 193 24.19 0.29 -2.21
CA SER A 193 24.45 -0.82 -3.12
C SER A 193 25.09 -2.01 -2.40
N ARG A 194 26.13 -1.78 -1.58
CA ARG A 194 26.82 -2.84 -0.84
C ARG A 194 26.01 -3.45 0.30
N CYS A 195 25.24 -2.65 1.05
CA CYS A 195 24.50 -3.14 2.21
C CYS A 195 23.11 -3.74 1.87
N CYS A 196 22.55 -3.37 0.72
CA CYS A 196 21.29 -3.94 0.20
C CYS A 196 21.50 -5.00 -0.88
N GLY A 197 22.72 -5.19 -1.40
CA GLY A 197 23.01 -6.12 -2.50
C GLY A 197 22.51 -5.65 -3.87
N LEU A 198 22.32 -4.33 -4.04
CA LEU A 198 21.68 -3.75 -5.22
C LEU A 198 22.70 -3.32 -6.29
N PRO A 199 22.33 -3.40 -7.59
CA PRO A 199 23.04 -2.67 -8.63
C PRO A 199 23.13 -1.18 -8.30
N LEU A 200 24.26 -0.54 -8.61
CA LEU A 200 24.50 0.86 -8.23
C LEU A 200 23.49 1.84 -8.84
N LYS A 201 22.94 1.53 -10.03
CA LYS A 201 21.82 2.29 -10.64
C LYS A 201 20.59 2.24 -9.72
N THR A 202 20.17 1.06 -9.29
CA THR A 202 19.03 0.85 -8.39
C THR A 202 19.25 1.51 -7.03
N ALA A 203 20.45 1.41 -6.46
CA ALA A 203 20.78 2.06 -5.19
C ALA A 203 20.67 3.60 -5.23
N ARG A 204 20.94 4.23 -6.38
CA ARG A 204 20.73 5.67 -6.59
C ARG A 204 19.26 6.07 -6.64
N LEU A 205 18.37 5.17 -7.07
CA LEU A 205 16.92 5.38 -7.10
C LEU A 205 16.30 5.13 -5.73
N ALA A 206 16.71 4.04 -5.05
CA ALA A 206 16.25 3.69 -3.70
C ALA A 206 16.62 4.73 -2.62
N LYS A 207 17.65 5.56 -2.88
CA LYS A 207 18.02 6.72 -2.04
C LYS A 207 17.10 7.94 -2.23
N GLN A 208 16.41 8.08 -3.37
CA GLN A 208 15.56 9.24 -3.68
C GLN A 208 14.18 9.08 -3.02
N ARG A 209 14.16 9.15 -1.69
CA ARG A 209 12.96 8.92 -0.88
C ARG A 209 12.21 10.21 -0.60
N GLU A 210 10.88 10.10 -0.52
CA GLU A 210 9.96 11.22 -0.38
C GLU A 210 9.15 11.15 0.94
N TYR A 211 8.90 9.95 1.49
CA TYR A 211 7.99 9.71 2.63
C TYR A 211 8.43 8.60 3.62
N ASP A 212 9.62 8.02 3.46
CA ASP A 212 10.20 6.96 4.30
C ASP A 212 11.72 7.16 4.44
N GLU A 213 12.28 6.93 5.62
CA GLU A 213 13.73 6.89 5.83
C GLU A 213 14.21 5.56 6.43
N PRO A 214 14.87 4.70 5.63
CA PRO A 214 15.56 3.50 6.09
C PRO A 214 16.84 3.83 6.87
N PHE A 215 17.00 3.22 8.04
CA PHE A 215 18.16 3.41 8.90
C PHE A 215 18.61 2.12 9.60
N ARG A 216 19.84 2.14 10.10
CA ARG A 216 20.42 1.11 10.97
C ARG A 216 20.76 1.71 12.32
N ILE A 217 20.48 0.96 13.39
CA ILE A 217 21.00 1.25 14.73
C ILE A 217 22.42 0.68 14.78
N LEU A 218 23.40 1.54 15.06
CA LEU A 218 24.81 1.15 15.21
C LEU A 218 25.20 0.92 16.68
N GLN A 219 24.54 1.64 17.60
CA GLN A 219 24.77 1.57 19.05
C GLN A 219 23.56 2.17 19.80
N GLY A 220 23.33 1.73 21.04
CA GLY A 220 22.21 2.17 21.89
C GLY A 220 21.08 1.14 21.97
N ASP A 221 20.08 1.39 22.82
CA ASP A 221 18.92 0.49 22.97
C ASP A 221 17.85 0.80 21.90
N PRO A 222 17.49 -0.17 21.03
CA PRO A 222 16.37 -0.02 20.11
C PRO A 222 15.06 0.37 20.79
N GLN A 223 14.76 -0.09 22.00
CA GLN A 223 13.49 0.20 22.68
C GLN A 223 13.38 1.69 23.06
N GLU A 224 14.44 2.28 23.60
CA GLU A 224 14.50 3.71 23.91
C GLU A 224 14.36 4.55 22.62
N LEU A 225 15.01 4.14 21.53
CA LEU A 225 14.86 4.80 20.24
C LEU A 225 13.43 4.71 19.69
N MET A 226 12.77 3.54 19.76
CA MET A 226 11.39 3.41 19.33
C MET A 226 10.45 4.29 20.16
N ALA A 227 10.68 4.39 21.47
CA ALA A 227 9.91 5.27 22.35
C ALA A 227 10.12 6.76 22.02
N ALA A 228 11.34 7.17 21.67
CA ALA A 228 11.63 8.54 21.23
C ALA A 228 11.01 8.86 19.84
N ILE A 229 11.08 7.92 18.88
CA ILE A 229 10.40 8.03 17.58
C ILE A 229 8.88 8.17 17.76
N ALA A 230 8.29 7.45 18.72
CA ALA A 230 6.86 7.57 19.04
C ALA A 230 6.50 8.94 19.66
N ARG A 231 7.37 9.53 20.49
CA ARG A 231 7.19 10.91 21.03
C ARG A 231 7.24 11.97 19.93
N GLU A 232 8.05 11.74 18.90
CA GLU A 232 8.06 12.51 17.64
C GLU A 232 6.81 12.31 16.76
N LYS A 233 5.80 11.57 17.25
CA LYS A 233 4.56 11.19 16.53
C LYS A 233 4.82 10.47 15.20
N LYS A 234 5.96 9.79 15.09
CA LYS A 234 6.31 8.92 13.96
C LYS A 234 6.21 7.46 14.38
N ARG A 235 6.13 6.56 13.40
CA ARG A 235 6.22 5.12 13.62
C ARG A 235 7.58 4.63 13.16
N CYS A 236 8.04 3.53 13.76
CA CYS A 236 9.14 2.75 13.22
C CYS A 236 8.65 1.33 12.91
N VAL A 237 8.98 0.84 11.72
CA VAL A 237 8.79 -0.57 11.33
C VAL A 237 10.13 -1.19 10.97
N ARG A 238 10.20 -2.53 10.91
CA ARG A 238 11.41 -3.24 10.50
C ARG A 238 11.16 -3.93 9.16
N GLY A 239 11.97 -3.59 8.16
CA GLY A 239 11.95 -4.16 6.80
C GLY A 239 13.29 -4.82 6.50
N GLY A 240 13.34 -6.15 6.55
CA GLY A 240 14.57 -6.92 6.35
C GLY A 240 15.72 -6.46 7.25
N ASN A 241 16.77 -5.90 6.63
CA ASN A 241 17.99 -5.43 7.30
C ASN A 241 17.92 -3.99 7.86
N PHE A 242 16.80 -3.28 7.64
CA PHE A 242 16.64 -1.87 8.02
C PHE A 242 15.44 -1.65 8.94
N TYR A 243 15.55 -0.62 9.76
CA TYR A 243 14.42 0.04 10.37
C TYR A 243 13.96 1.16 9.44
N HIS A 244 12.68 1.47 9.44
CA HIS A 244 12.06 2.50 8.60
C HIS A 244 11.29 3.45 9.49
N ILE A 245 11.67 4.73 9.52
CA ILE A 245 10.88 5.76 10.18
C ILE A 245 9.84 6.30 9.18
N LEU A 246 8.58 6.20 9.57
CA LEU A 246 7.40 6.50 8.76
C LEU A 246 6.45 7.42 9.53
N SER A 247 5.51 8.04 8.82
CA SER A 247 4.34 8.65 9.46
C SER A 247 3.18 7.63 9.51
N SER A 248 1.94 8.07 9.28
CA SER A 248 0.75 7.25 9.07
C SER A 248 0.69 6.50 7.72
N ASN A 249 1.81 6.40 6.97
CA ASN A 249 1.88 5.69 5.69
C ASN A 249 1.32 4.26 5.82
N ASP A 250 0.27 3.93 5.09
CA ASP A 250 -0.22 2.57 4.95
C ASP A 250 -0.70 2.38 3.51
N LYS A 251 -0.25 1.29 2.86
CA LYS A 251 -0.71 0.86 1.54
C LYS A 251 -2.24 0.80 1.50
N ALA A 252 -2.89 0.40 2.59
CA ALA A 252 -4.33 0.29 2.73
C ALA A 252 -5.07 1.63 2.52
N HIS A 253 -4.53 2.77 2.96
CA HIS A 253 -5.17 4.08 2.76
C HIS A 253 -5.25 4.43 1.27
N CYS A 254 -4.11 4.30 0.57
CA CYS A 254 -4.01 4.55 -0.86
C CYS A 254 -4.86 3.55 -1.67
N VAL A 255 -4.81 2.26 -1.31
CA VAL A 255 -5.60 1.21 -1.96
C VAL A 255 -7.10 1.45 -1.76
N ASN A 256 -7.56 1.80 -0.56
CA ASN A 256 -8.98 2.07 -0.31
C ASN A 256 -9.51 3.23 -1.17
N LEU A 257 -8.76 4.32 -1.27
CA LEU A 257 -9.12 5.47 -2.11
C LEU A 257 -9.17 5.08 -3.59
N LEU A 258 -8.19 4.31 -4.06
CA LEU A 258 -8.14 3.88 -5.45
C LEU A 258 -9.25 2.86 -5.80
N ILE A 259 -9.60 1.97 -4.88
CA ILE A 259 -10.77 1.07 -5.01
C ILE A 259 -12.06 1.88 -5.12
N HIS A 260 -12.20 2.97 -4.35
CA HIS A 260 -13.33 3.89 -4.48
C HIS A 260 -13.35 4.53 -5.87
N TYR A 261 -12.22 5.04 -6.39
CA TYR A 261 -12.14 5.59 -7.74
C TYR A 261 -12.54 4.58 -8.83
N TYR A 262 -12.04 3.34 -8.80
CA TYR A 262 -12.49 2.32 -9.75
C TYR A 262 -14.00 2.03 -9.63
N ARG A 263 -14.54 1.90 -8.40
CA ARG A 263 -15.97 1.67 -8.17
C ARG A 263 -16.88 2.87 -8.51
N THR A 264 -16.31 4.06 -8.70
CA THR A 264 -17.01 5.24 -9.23
C THR A 264 -16.98 5.27 -10.76
N ALA A 265 -15.94 4.72 -11.41
CA ALA A 265 -15.82 4.67 -12.87
C ALA A 265 -16.56 3.49 -13.52
N TYR A 266 -16.70 2.37 -12.80
CA TYR A 266 -17.22 1.11 -13.34
C TYR A 266 -18.28 0.50 -12.40
N GLU A 267 -19.40 0.05 -12.97
CA GLU A 267 -20.55 -0.48 -12.23
C GLU A 267 -20.24 -1.74 -11.41
N HIS A 268 -19.34 -2.59 -11.93
CA HIS A 268 -18.93 -3.83 -11.31
C HIS A 268 -17.41 -3.92 -11.29
N VAL A 269 -16.80 -3.90 -10.10
CA VAL A 269 -15.35 -3.97 -9.91
C VAL A 269 -14.99 -5.08 -8.94
N ILE A 270 -14.15 -6.01 -9.41
CA ILE A 270 -13.51 -7.06 -8.60
C ILE A 270 -12.04 -6.71 -8.44
N THR A 271 -11.59 -6.63 -7.19
CA THR A 271 -10.21 -6.29 -6.84
C THR A 271 -9.43 -7.53 -6.44
N VAL A 272 -8.25 -7.73 -7.04
CA VAL A 272 -7.37 -8.86 -6.74
C VAL A 272 -6.06 -8.31 -6.18
N GLY A 273 -5.77 -8.61 -4.92
CA GLY A 273 -4.53 -8.19 -4.26
C GLY A 273 -3.49 -9.29 -4.28
N LEU A 274 -2.25 -8.98 -4.64
CA LEU A 274 -1.10 -9.88 -4.54
C LEU A 274 -0.03 -9.26 -3.64
N GLY A 275 0.43 -10.02 -2.65
CA GLY A 275 1.50 -9.62 -1.75
C GLY A 275 2.16 -10.83 -1.08
N ASN A 276 3.25 -10.59 -0.38
CA ASN A 276 4.06 -11.63 0.25
C ASN A 276 4.55 -11.25 1.67
N GLY A 277 4.39 -9.99 2.08
CA GLY A 277 4.97 -9.45 3.31
C GLY A 277 3.92 -8.97 4.31
N LEU A 278 4.34 -8.78 5.57
CA LEU A 278 3.46 -8.28 6.62
C LEU A 278 2.96 -6.84 6.39
N ASN A 279 3.69 -6.04 5.59
CA ASN A 279 3.28 -4.72 5.15
C ASN A 279 2.16 -4.74 4.09
N ASP A 280 1.83 -5.91 3.52
CA ASP A 280 0.74 -6.07 2.55
C ASP A 280 -0.60 -6.39 3.23
N VAL A 281 -0.56 -6.91 4.45
CA VAL A 281 -1.71 -7.47 5.18
C VAL A 281 -2.91 -6.51 5.21
N ASN A 282 -2.68 -5.23 5.51
CA ASN A 282 -3.77 -4.27 5.65
C ASN A 282 -4.48 -3.98 4.33
N PHE A 283 -3.77 -3.91 3.19
CA PHE A 283 -4.43 -3.73 1.89
C PHE A 283 -5.04 -5.04 1.37
N LEU A 284 -4.41 -6.18 1.65
CA LEU A 284 -4.97 -7.51 1.32
C LEU A 284 -6.28 -7.79 2.09
N LYS A 285 -6.49 -7.18 3.26
CA LYS A 285 -7.79 -7.22 3.96
C LYS A 285 -8.90 -6.45 3.23
N LEU A 286 -8.58 -5.48 2.36
CA LEU A 286 -9.54 -4.65 1.62
C LEU A 286 -10.02 -5.25 0.30
N VAL A 287 -9.15 -6.00 -0.41
CA VAL A 287 -9.46 -6.52 -1.76
C VAL A 287 -10.48 -7.66 -1.73
N ASP A 288 -11.21 -7.85 -2.82
CA ASP A 288 -12.22 -8.90 -2.94
C ASP A 288 -11.57 -10.30 -2.97
N LEU A 289 -10.45 -10.45 -3.69
CA LEU A 289 -9.65 -11.67 -3.76
C LEU A 289 -8.19 -11.45 -3.34
N PRO A 290 -7.83 -11.70 -2.06
CA PRO A 290 -6.44 -11.63 -1.61
C PRO A 290 -5.67 -12.92 -1.93
N LEU A 291 -4.54 -12.75 -2.61
CA LEU A 291 -3.60 -13.79 -2.99
C LEU A 291 -2.27 -13.56 -2.28
N VAL A 292 -1.85 -14.52 -1.46
CA VAL A 292 -0.58 -14.48 -0.73
C VAL A 292 0.42 -15.31 -1.51
N LEU A 293 1.50 -14.71 -1.99
CA LEU A 293 2.60 -15.44 -2.58
C LEU A 293 3.49 -16.02 -1.48
N GLU A 294 3.91 -17.28 -1.65
CA GLU A 294 4.61 -18.03 -0.61
C GLU A 294 5.95 -17.38 -0.21
N SER A 295 6.03 -16.96 1.05
CA SER A 295 7.16 -16.34 1.74
C SER A 295 7.32 -16.90 3.17
N PRO A 296 8.40 -16.55 3.91
CA PRO A 296 8.51 -16.88 5.33
C PRO A 296 7.35 -16.35 6.21
N ASP A 297 6.72 -15.23 5.82
CA ASP A 297 5.63 -14.61 6.57
C ASP A 297 4.25 -15.22 6.26
N SER A 298 4.14 -16.11 5.25
CA SER A 298 2.87 -16.70 4.79
C SER A 298 1.96 -17.18 5.91
N GLY A 299 2.50 -17.92 6.89
CA GLY A 299 1.70 -18.47 8.00
C GLY A 299 1.03 -17.38 8.84
N ARG A 300 1.73 -16.26 9.07
CA ARG A 300 1.19 -15.11 9.79
C ARG A 300 0.19 -14.34 8.95
N ILE A 301 0.50 -14.04 7.69
CA ILE A 301 -0.40 -13.35 6.74
C ILE A 301 -1.73 -14.12 6.61
N MET A 302 -1.66 -15.43 6.41
CA MET A 302 -2.85 -16.29 6.29
C MET A 302 -3.66 -16.38 7.59
N SER A 303 -3.00 -16.27 8.76
CA SER A 303 -3.72 -16.21 10.05
C SER A 303 -4.49 -14.89 10.23
N GLU A 304 -3.95 -13.78 9.71
CA GLU A 304 -4.61 -12.48 9.72
C GLU A 304 -5.66 -12.30 8.60
N ILE A 305 -5.60 -13.13 7.55
CA ILE A 305 -6.53 -13.11 6.41
C ILE A 305 -6.97 -14.55 6.07
N PRO A 306 -7.85 -15.19 6.86
CA PRO A 306 -8.25 -16.59 6.64
C PRO A 306 -8.92 -16.85 5.28
N ARG A 307 -9.45 -15.82 4.63
CA ARG A 307 -10.04 -15.86 3.28
C ARG A 307 -9.03 -15.76 2.12
N ALA A 308 -7.74 -15.54 2.42
CA ALA A 308 -6.71 -15.42 1.40
C ALA A 308 -6.35 -16.77 0.78
N ARG A 309 -5.87 -16.75 -0.46
CA ARG A 309 -5.40 -17.94 -1.18
C ARG A 309 -3.88 -17.93 -1.28
N LEU A 310 -3.23 -18.91 -0.66
CA LEU A 310 -1.78 -19.12 -0.78
C LEU A 310 -1.41 -19.63 -2.18
N CYS A 311 -0.47 -18.93 -2.82
CA CYS A 311 0.07 -19.26 -4.13
C CYS A 311 1.51 -19.78 -3.95
N ARG A 312 1.70 -21.09 -4.14
CA ARG A 312 2.95 -21.80 -3.88
C ARG A 312 4.10 -21.36 -4.81
N GLY A 313 5.31 -21.35 -4.28
CA GLY A 313 6.57 -21.04 -4.97
C GLY A 313 7.08 -19.61 -4.80
N GLY A 314 6.21 -18.66 -4.43
CA GLY A 314 6.59 -17.24 -4.26
C GLY A 314 6.97 -16.54 -5.58
N GLY A 315 7.26 -15.24 -5.49
CA GLY A 315 7.91 -14.49 -6.57
C GLY A 315 7.15 -14.40 -7.91
N PRO A 316 7.83 -13.92 -8.96
CA PRO A 316 7.20 -13.61 -10.24
C PRO A 316 6.65 -14.86 -10.96
N GLU A 317 7.18 -16.05 -10.70
CA GLU A 317 6.66 -17.31 -11.26
C GLU A 317 5.30 -17.69 -10.66
N ALA A 318 5.13 -17.53 -9.34
CA ALA A 318 3.84 -17.76 -8.68
C ALA A 318 2.85 -16.64 -9.06
N TRP A 319 3.31 -15.39 -9.11
CA TRP A 319 2.55 -14.24 -9.59
C TRP A 319 1.97 -14.48 -10.99
N ASN A 320 2.82 -14.86 -11.95
CA ASN A 320 2.42 -15.13 -13.34
C ASN A 320 1.34 -16.21 -13.43
N LYS A 321 1.54 -17.33 -12.71
CA LYS A 321 0.56 -18.43 -12.67
C LYS A 321 -0.78 -17.99 -12.06
N ALA A 322 -0.72 -17.23 -10.96
CA ALA A 322 -1.90 -16.76 -10.26
C ALA A 322 -2.73 -15.79 -11.13
N VAL A 323 -2.08 -14.81 -11.77
CA VAL A 323 -2.74 -13.82 -12.63
C VAL A 323 -3.32 -14.48 -13.89
N LEU A 324 -2.61 -15.39 -14.55
CA LEU A 324 -3.15 -16.12 -15.70
C LEU A 324 -4.38 -16.97 -15.34
N GLN A 325 -4.46 -17.51 -14.11
CA GLN A 325 -5.66 -18.19 -13.62
C GLN A 325 -6.85 -17.24 -13.43
N ILE A 326 -6.62 -16.00 -13.00
CA ILE A 326 -7.68 -14.98 -12.92
C ILE A 326 -8.19 -14.64 -14.32
N VAL A 327 -7.29 -14.31 -15.24
CA VAL A 327 -7.59 -14.01 -16.66
C VAL A 327 -8.39 -15.13 -17.32
N ALA A 328 -7.96 -16.39 -17.13
CA ALA A 328 -8.64 -17.55 -17.71
C ALA A 328 -10.01 -17.85 -17.07
N SER A 329 -10.25 -17.41 -15.84
CA SER A 329 -11.54 -17.56 -15.16
C SER A 329 -12.52 -16.48 -15.61
N HIS A 330 -12.06 -15.23 -15.72
CA HIS A 330 -12.84 -14.11 -16.25
C HIS A 330 -13.29 -14.36 -17.70
N SER A 331 -12.38 -14.80 -18.57
CA SER A 331 -12.67 -15.12 -19.98
C SER A 331 -13.73 -16.22 -20.18
N LYS A 332 -14.01 -17.04 -19.15
CA LYS A 332 -15.09 -18.04 -19.16
C LYS A 332 -16.43 -17.44 -18.71
N LEU A 333 -16.41 -16.52 -17.75
CA LEU A 333 -17.60 -15.81 -17.27
C LEU A 333 -18.19 -14.88 -18.35
N GLU A 334 -17.33 -14.28 -19.19
CA GLU A 334 -17.78 -13.50 -20.36
C GLU A 334 -18.26 -14.35 -21.55
N ARG A 335 -18.10 -15.69 -21.50
CA ARG A 335 -18.51 -16.62 -22.57
C ARG A 335 -19.51 -17.68 -22.11
N PRO A 336 -20.67 -17.32 -21.53
CA PRO A 336 -21.72 -18.27 -21.16
C PRO A 336 -22.49 -18.73 -22.41
N GLY A 337 -21.87 -19.53 -23.28
CA GLY A 337 -22.50 -19.93 -24.56
C GLY A 337 -21.85 -21.07 -25.36
N ALA A 338 -20.69 -21.59 -24.96
CA ALA A 338 -20.11 -22.78 -25.59
C ALA A 338 -20.81 -24.05 -25.08
N ALA A 339 -21.99 -24.35 -25.65
CA ALA A 339 -22.79 -25.52 -25.29
C ALA A 339 -22.01 -26.83 -25.48
N THR A 340 -22.17 -27.75 -24.51
CA THR A 340 -21.82 -29.16 -24.71
C THR A 340 -22.63 -29.75 -25.87
N PRO A 341 -22.03 -30.54 -26.77
CA PRO A 341 -22.81 -31.29 -27.74
C PRO A 341 -23.62 -32.36 -27.01
N SER A 342 -24.94 -32.17 -26.93
CA SER A 342 -25.88 -33.11 -26.34
C SER A 342 -25.99 -34.35 -27.22
N ALA A 343 -25.28 -35.41 -26.87
CA ALA A 343 -25.41 -36.70 -27.50
C ALA A 343 -26.66 -37.45 -26.98
N SER A 344 -27.85 -37.11 -27.52
CA SER A 344 -29.02 -37.99 -27.52
C SER A 344 -30.18 -37.41 -28.36
N GLY A 345 -30.82 -38.26 -29.17
CA GLY A 345 -32.17 -38.03 -29.67
C GLY A 345 -32.40 -38.30 -31.16
N ALA A 346 -33.07 -39.43 -31.44
CA ALA A 346 -33.87 -39.71 -32.63
C ALA A 346 -33.16 -39.91 -34.00
N ASP A 347 -33.61 -40.81 -34.87
CA ASP A 347 -34.46 -41.99 -34.65
C ASP A 347 -34.31 -43.02 -35.78
N PHE A 348 -34.92 -44.19 -35.60
CA PHE A 348 -35.09 -45.22 -36.63
C PHE A 348 -35.75 -44.68 -37.91
N ILE A 349 -35.17 -44.98 -39.07
CA ILE A 349 -35.96 -45.30 -40.27
C ILE A 349 -35.49 -46.65 -40.79
N SER A 350 -36.38 -47.63 -40.71
CA SER A 350 -36.31 -48.84 -41.53
C SER A 350 -36.84 -48.52 -42.92
N ASP A 351 -36.07 -48.84 -43.96
CA ASP A 351 -36.70 -49.40 -45.16
C ASP A 351 -35.72 -50.28 -45.94
N SER A 352 -36.16 -51.50 -46.23
CA SER A 352 -35.43 -52.52 -46.95
C SER A 352 -35.96 -52.65 -48.37
N LEU A 353 -35.16 -52.36 -49.40
CA LEU A 353 -35.48 -52.70 -50.79
C LEU A 353 -34.22 -52.88 -51.68
N GLN A 354 -33.93 -54.16 -51.97
CA GLN A 354 -33.39 -54.73 -53.23
C GLN A 354 -31.93 -54.50 -53.70
N ASN A 355 -31.45 -55.56 -54.38
CA ASN A 355 -30.19 -55.78 -55.12
C ASN A 355 -28.95 -56.04 -54.22
N GLU A 356 -28.23 -57.16 -54.34
CA GLU A 356 -28.33 -58.38 -55.19
C GLU A 356 -28.29 -59.67 -54.36
#